data_AF-A0A923YKB0-F1
#
_entry.id   AF-A0A923YKB0-F1
#
_cell.length_a   1.000
_cell.length_b   1.000
_cell.length_c   1.000
_cell.angle_alpha   90.00
_cell.angle_beta   90.00
_cell.angle_gamma   90.00
#
_symmetry.space_group_name_H-M   'P 1'
#
loop_
_entity.id
_entity.type
_entity.pdbx_description
1 polymer ?
#
loop_
_entity_poly.entity_id
_entity_poly.type
_entity_poly.pdbx_seq_one_letter_code
_entity_poly.pdbx_strand_id
1 'polypeptide(L)'
;MTDGAAAFFDEMTASDGSVRPAYADYCGWLANQNPAQLKRKGAEAEEFFRRTGITFNVYGQSDAEERLIPFDMLPRIVTAREWWKLSRGIEQRVRALNAFLADLYHRQDIVRAGRLPLRMVAQNAAFLPQMAGFTPPGGIYTHICGIDLVRTGDDCFMVLEDNVRTPSGVSYMLENRETMMAMFPELFTAVRVAEVSDYPRRLARSLAGCLPAACEDPANPVIAVLTPGIYNSAYFEHAFLADQMGAELVEGHDLKVVDGRVAMRTTRGYKAVDVLYRRVDDDYLDPLTFREDSALGVAGIFDVYRAGGITIANAPGTGIADDKAIYSFMPEIVEFYTGEKPLLDNVPTWRCSEADSLAYVLDNLADLVVKEVHGSGGYGMLIGPA
;
A
#
# COMPACT_ATOMS: atom_id res chain seq x y z
N MET A 1 -37.01 9.76 23.03
CA MET A 1 -36.63 8.34 23.04
C MET A 1 -36.30 7.98 21.61
N THR A 2 -35.05 8.19 21.22
CA THR A 2 -34.50 7.75 19.94
C THR A 2 -33.77 6.45 20.24
N ASP A 3 -34.21 5.38 19.59
CA ASP A 3 -33.71 4.03 19.77
C ASP A 3 -32.20 3.95 19.65
N GLY A 4 -31.61 3.16 20.56
CA GLY A 4 -30.17 2.95 20.69
C GLY A 4 -29.56 2.28 19.47
N ALA A 5 -29.05 3.09 18.55
CA ALA A 5 -27.92 2.66 17.74
C ALA A 5 -26.76 2.35 18.71
N ALA A 6 -26.21 1.13 18.64
CA ALA A 6 -24.99 0.82 19.36
C ALA A 6 -23.94 1.89 19.01
N ALA A 7 -23.49 2.65 20.00
CA ALA A 7 -22.52 3.71 19.77
C ALA A 7 -21.21 3.07 19.30
N PHE A 8 -20.87 3.26 18.01
CA PHE A 8 -19.56 2.88 17.49
C PHE A 8 -18.47 3.61 18.27
N PHE A 9 -17.29 3.00 18.35
CA PHE A 9 -16.14 3.65 18.99
C PHE A 9 -15.82 4.96 18.25
N ASP A 10 -15.83 6.06 19.00
CA ASP A 10 -15.43 7.39 18.52
C ASP A 10 -14.04 7.76 19.06
N GLU A 11 -13.21 8.30 18.18
CA GLU A 11 -11.80 8.63 18.47
C GLU A 11 -11.65 9.84 19.39
N MET A 12 -12.60 10.76 19.34
CA MET A 12 -12.56 12.03 20.07
C MET A 12 -13.38 11.97 21.36
N THR A 13 -14.52 11.29 21.34
CA THR A 13 -15.54 11.29 22.39
C THR A 13 -15.67 9.90 23.01
N ALA A 14 -15.64 9.83 24.34
CA ALA A 14 -15.89 8.60 25.08
C ALA A 14 -17.41 8.33 25.20
N SER A 15 -17.76 7.12 25.62
CA SER A 15 -19.17 6.70 25.76
C SER A 15 -19.98 7.52 26.77
N ASP A 16 -19.31 8.22 27.69
CA ASP A 16 -19.92 9.13 28.66
C ASP A 16 -20.05 10.59 28.15
N GLY A 17 -19.66 10.85 26.90
CA GLY A 17 -19.65 12.17 26.27
C GLY A 17 -18.41 13.02 26.59
N SER A 18 -17.45 12.51 27.37
CA SER A 18 -16.21 13.22 27.66
C SER A 18 -15.23 13.18 26.48
N VAL A 19 -14.37 14.20 26.36
CA VAL A 19 -13.29 14.20 25.34
C VAL A 19 -12.17 13.28 25.80
N ARG A 20 -11.75 12.37 24.91
CA ARG A 20 -10.64 11.46 25.16
C ARG A 20 -9.33 12.24 25.32
N PRO A 21 -8.41 11.81 26.22
CA PRO A 21 -7.17 12.55 26.50
C PRO A 21 -6.31 12.86 25.27
N ALA A 22 -6.30 11.97 24.27
CA ALA A 22 -5.56 12.17 23.02
C ALA A 22 -6.03 13.40 22.23
N TYR A 23 -7.30 13.79 22.37
CA TYR A 23 -7.92 14.91 21.68
C TYR A 23 -8.05 16.18 22.54
N ALA A 24 -7.66 16.15 23.83
CA ALA A 24 -7.88 17.26 24.75
C ALA A 24 -7.26 18.58 24.25
N ASP A 25 -5.99 18.55 23.84
CA ASP A 25 -5.28 19.73 23.32
C ASP A 25 -5.87 20.21 21.99
N TYR A 26 -6.27 19.27 21.11
CA TYR A 26 -6.93 19.59 19.85
C TYR A 26 -8.29 20.25 20.06
N CYS A 27 -9.13 19.70 20.95
CA CYS A 27 -10.44 20.27 21.29
C CYS A 27 -10.29 21.64 21.95
N GLY A 28 -9.27 21.82 22.80
CA GLY A 28 -8.91 23.12 23.36
C GLY A 28 -8.53 24.14 22.29
N TRP A 29 -7.72 23.75 21.31
CA TRP A 29 -7.40 24.59 20.16
C TRP A 29 -8.64 24.91 19.32
N LEU A 30 -9.45 23.90 19.00
CA LEU A 30 -10.64 24.01 18.15
C LEU A 30 -11.70 24.93 18.76
N ALA A 31 -11.93 24.85 20.07
CA ALA A 31 -12.88 25.70 20.80
C ALA A 31 -12.51 27.20 20.75
N ASN A 32 -11.24 27.52 20.51
CA ASN A 32 -10.74 28.89 20.38
C ASN A 32 -10.73 29.42 18.94
N GLN A 33 -11.14 28.61 17.95
CA GLN A 33 -11.15 29.01 16.55
C GLN A 33 -12.44 29.73 16.15
N ASN A 34 -12.32 30.64 15.18
CA ASN A 34 -13.49 31.27 14.55
C ASN A 34 -14.07 30.33 13.47
N PRO A 35 -15.34 29.87 13.57
CA PRO A 35 -15.94 28.94 12.60
C PRO A 35 -15.95 29.47 11.15
N ALA A 36 -16.14 30.78 10.95
CA ALA A 36 -16.12 31.37 9.61
C ALA A 36 -14.71 31.32 9.00
N GLN A 37 -13.68 31.48 9.81
CA GLN A 37 -12.29 31.37 9.37
C GLN A 37 -11.91 29.92 9.06
N LEU A 38 -12.36 28.95 9.86
CA LEU A 38 -12.17 27.52 9.57
C LEU A 38 -12.82 27.13 8.24
N LYS A 39 -14.06 27.56 8.01
CA LYS A 39 -14.75 27.30 6.74
C LYS A 39 -14.01 27.88 5.54
N ARG A 40 -13.49 29.12 5.67
CA ARG A 40 -12.70 29.75 4.61
C ARG A 40 -11.40 29.00 4.34
N LYS A 41 -10.67 28.63 5.40
CA LYS A 41 -9.45 27.82 5.31
C LYS A 41 -9.72 26.46 4.66
N GLY A 42 -10.84 25.81 4.98
CA GLY A 42 -11.26 24.57 4.31
C GLY A 42 -11.42 24.73 2.79
N ALA A 43 -12.11 25.79 2.36
CA ALA A 43 -12.26 26.09 0.93
C ALA A 43 -10.91 26.42 0.26
N GLU A 44 -10.01 27.12 0.95
CA GLU A 44 -8.65 27.39 0.48
C GLU A 44 -7.83 26.09 0.31
N ALA A 45 -7.98 25.13 1.22
CA ALA A 45 -7.35 23.81 1.13
C ALA A 45 -7.88 23.01 -0.05
N GLU A 46 -9.21 22.91 -0.20
CA GLU A 46 -9.83 22.22 -1.34
C GLU A 46 -9.37 22.80 -2.69
N GLU A 47 -9.24 24.12 -2.80
CA GLU A 47 -8.74 24.78 -4.00
C GLU A 47 -7.23 24.55 -4.21
N PHE A 48 -6.45 24.45 -3.12
CA PHE A 48 -5.05 24.05 -3.20
C PHE A 48 -4.91 22.64 -3.78
N PHE A 49 -5.61 21.65 -3.21
CA PHE A 49 -5.62 20.27 -3.71
C PHE A 49 -6.05 20.18 -5.18
N ARG A 50 -7.00 21.03 -5.60
CA ARG A 50 -7.46 21.11 -7.00
C ARG A 50 -6.33 21.54 -7.92
N ARG A 51 -5.52 22.52 -7.50
CA ARG A 51 -4.43 23.09 -8.29
C ARG A 51 -3.18 22.21 -8.34
N THR A 52 -2.88 21.47 -7.27
CA THR A 52 -1.73 20.54 -7.25
C THR A 52 -2.00 19.24 -8.00
N GLY A 53 -3.22 18.98 -8.46
CA GLY A 53 -3.56 17.78 -9.22
C GLY A 53 -3.66 16.53 -8.33
N ILE A 54 -3.99 16.72 -7.06
CA ILE A 54 -4.28 15.64 -6.12
C ILE A 54 -5.72 15.16 -6.40
N THR A 55 -5.88 14.48 -7.53
CA THR A 55 -7.16 13.95 -8.01
C THR A 55 -7.15 12.42 -7.93
N PHE A 56 -8.34 11.83 -7.89
CA PHE A 56 -8.50 10.38 -8.05
C PHE A 56 -9.50 10.11 -9.17
N ASN A 57 -9.17 9.21 -10.08
CA ASN A 57 -10.15 8.69 -11.02
C ASN A 57 -10.94 7.58 -10.34
N VAL A 58 -12.23 7.83 -10.11
CA VAL A 58 -13.17 6.74 -9.84
C VAL A 58 -13.32 5.96 -11.14
N TYR A 59 -12.64 4.82 -11.27
CA TYR A 59 -12.68 4.00 -12.48
C TYR A 59 -14.12 3.54 -12.76
N GLY A 60 -14.66 3.79 -13.96
CA GLY A 60 -15.89 3.13 -14.41
C GLY A 60 -17.05 3.98 -14.92
N GLN A 61 -16.86 5.26 -15.25
CA GLN A 61 -17.74 5.93 -16.21
C GLN A 61 -16.94 6.40 -17.41
N SER A 62 -17.53 6.29 -18.60
CA SER A 62 -17.00 6.85 -19.85
C SER A 62 -16.82 8.38 -19.80
N ASP A 63 -17.34 9.01 -18.74
CA ASP A 63 -17.12 10.39 -18.31
C ASP A 63 -16.59 10.43 -16.87
N ALA A 64 -15.42 9.83 -16.61
CA ALA A 64 -14.76 9.97 -15.31
C ALA A 64 -14.21 11.41 -15.17
N GLU A 65 -15.06 12.33 -14.73
CA GLU A 65 -14.60 13.62 -14.19
C GLU A 65 -13.65 13.33 -13.03
N GLU A 66 -12.42 13.85 -13.10
CA GLU A 66 -11.48 13.85 -11.99
C GLU A 66 -12.18 14.39 -10.73
N ARG A 67 -12.37 13.53 -9.72
CA ARG A 67 -12.94 13.96 -8.44
C ARG A 67 -11.82 14.25 -7.45
N LEU A 68 -11.96 15.38 -6.78
CA LEU A 68 -11.14 15.72 -5.63
C LEU A 68 -11.44 14.77 -4.47
N ILE A 69 -10.38 14.31 -3.80
CA ILE A 69 -10.54 13.68 -2.50
C ILE A 69 -10.97 14.77 -1.51
N PRO A 70 -12.11 14.63 -0.81
CA PRO A 70 -12.51 15.59 0.19
C PRO A 70 -11.47 15.61 1.31
N PHE A 71 -11.02 16.81 1.65
CA PHE A 71 -10.06 17.03 2.73
C PHE A 71 -10.81 17.40 4.01
N ASP A 72 -10.60 16.61 5.07
CA ASP A 72 -11.11 16.93 6.40
C ASP A 72 -9.97 17.51 7.27
N MET A 73 -10.25 18.62 7.94
CA MET A 73 -9.33 19.31 8.83
C MET A 73 -9.24 18.67 10.22
N LEU A 74 -10.15 17.75 10.57
CA LEU A 74 -10.11 16.99 11.81
C LEU A 74 -9.08 15.86 11.69
N PRO A 75 -7.92 15.94 12.38
CA PRO A 75 -6.91 14.90 12.28
C PRO A 75 -7.35 13.62 12.98
N ARG A 76 -6.91 12.49 12.45
CA ARG A 76 -6.90 11.21 13.16
C ARG A 76 -5.68 11.15 14.07
N ILE A 77 -5.87 11.34 15.38
CA ILE A 77 -4.77 11.33 16.35
C ILE A 77 -4.54 9.90 16.84
N VAL A 78 -3.32 9.41 16.65
CA VAL A 78 -2.84 8.13 17.20
C VAL A 78 -1.73 8.44 18.20
N THR A 79 -1.91 8.02 19.44
CA THR A 79 -0.95 8.24 20.52
C THR A 79 0.33 7.43 20.31
N ALA A 80 1.42 7.87 20.94
CA ALA A 80 2.69 7.14 20.87
C ALA A 80 2.59 5.69 21.37
N ARG A 81 1.74 5.43 22.37
CA ARG A 81 1.53 4.08 22.92
C ARG A 81 0.79 3.19 21.93
N GLU A 82 -0.26 3.70 21.29
CA GLU A 82 -0.99 2.97 20.24
C GLU A 82 -0.08 2.71 19.05
N TRP A 83 0.63 3.74 18.58
CA TRP A 83 1.57 3.61 17.46
C TRP A 83 2.68 2.60 17.73
N TRP A 84 3.22 2.55 18.95
CA TRP A 84 4.25 1.57 19.31
C TRP A 84 3.74 0.12 19.22
N LYS A 85 2.47 -0.15 19.58
CA LYS A 85 1.87 -1.48 19.41
C LYS A 85 1.63 -1.77 17.93
N LEU A 86 1.05 -0.80 17.21
CA LEU A 86 0.75 -0.91 15.78
C LEU A 86 2.00 -1.18 14.95
N SER A 87 3.06 -0.39 15.13
CA SER A 87 4.28 -0.52 14.35
C SER A 87 4.93 -1.89 14.53
N ARG A 88 4.96 -2.41 15.75
CA ARG A 88 5.48 -3.76 16.02
C ARG A 88 4.67 -4.86 15.33
N GLY A 89 3.34 -4.74 15.34
CA GLY A 89 2.48 -5.70 14.66
C GLY A 89 2.56 -5.63 13.14
N ILE A 90 2.64 -4.42 12.58
CA ILE A 90 2.89 -4.19 11.16
C ILE A 90 4.24 -4.79 10.75
N GLU A 91 5.30 -4.54 11.51
CA GLU A 91 6.63 -5.10 11.25
C GLU A 91 6.64 -6.63 11.27
N GLN A 92 5.96 -7.25 12.26
CA GLN A 92 5.83 -8.71 12.35
C GLN A 92 5.13 -9.26 11.10
N ARG A 93 4.00 -8.65 10.70
CA ARG A 93 3.21 -9.06 9.54
C ARG A 93 3.98 -8.91 8.24
N VAL A 94 4.67 -7.79 8.03
CA VAL A 94 5.49 -7.54 6.83
C VAL A 94 6.65 -8.55 6.71
N ARG A 95 7.31 -8.89 7.82
CA ARG A 95 8.35 -9.94 7.82
C ARG A 95 7.77 -11.30 7.43
N ALA A 96 6.58 -11.64 7.93
CA ALA A 96 5.89 -12.87 7.57
C ALA A 96 5.49 -12.90 6.08
N LEU A 97 4.97 -11.79 5.54
CA LEU A 97 4.62 -11.65 4.12
C LEU A 97 5.84 -11.88 3.21
N ASN A 98 6.98 -11.28 3.53
CA ASN A 98 8.20 -11.47 2.74
C ASN A 98 8.72 -12.92 2.84
N ALA A 99 8.71 -13.51 4.04
CA ALA A 99 9.10 -14.91 4.25
C ALA A 99 8.15 -15.90 3.56
N PHE A 100 6.85 -15.60 3.56
CA PHE A 100 5.84 -16.37 2.85
C PHE A 100 6.09 -16.41 1.35
N LEU A 101 6.33 -15.25 0.73
CA LEU A 101 6.65 -15.17 -0.70
C LEU A 101 7.96 -15.91 -1.01
N ALA A 102 8.98 -15.76 -0.16
CA ALA A 102 10.23 -16.49 -0.31
C ALA A 102 10.01 -18.01 -0.26
N ASP A 103 9.26 -18.53 0.71
CA ASP A 103 8.97 -19.97 0.76
C ASP A 103 8.15 -20.44 -0.44
N LEU A 104 7.13 -19.68 -0.81
CA LEU A 104 6.18 -20.03 -1.86
C LEU A 104 6.84 -20.21 -3.24
N TYR A 105 7.81 -19.35 -3.55
CA TYR A 105 8.59 -19.43 -4.78
C TYR A 105 9.77 -20.41 -4.68
N HIS A 106 10.02 -21.03 -3.54
CA HIS A 106 11.12 -21.98 -3.35
C HIS A 106 10.62 -23.35 -2.86
N ARG A 107 10.61 -23.57 -1.54
CA ARG A 107 10.43 -24.90 -0.95
C ARG A 107 8.97 -25.24 -0.71
N GLN A 108 8.11 -24.24 -0.54
CA GLN A 108 6.69 -24.37 -0.21
C GLN A 108 6.49 -25.18 1.08
N ASP A 109 7.37 -24.98 2.07
CA ASP A 109 7.34 -25.64 3.36
C ASP A 109 5.99 -25.40 4.09
N ILE A 110 5.34 -24.24 3.97
CA ILE A 110 4.01 -23.98 4.56
C ILE A 110 2.91 -24.87 3.97
N VAL A 111 2.99 -25.16 2.66
CA VAL A 111 2.06 -26.05 1.96
C VAL A 111 2.36 -27.50 2.33
N ARG A 112 3.64 -27.89 2.37
CA ARG A 112 4.07 -29.24 2.78
C ARG A 112 3.71 -29.56 4.23
N ALA A 113 3.73 -28.55 5.10
CA ALA A 113 3.29 -28.64 6.49
C ALA A 113 1.75 -28.72 6.63
N GLY A 114 0.99 -28.59 5.55
CA GLY A 114 -0.46 -28.63 5.55
C GLY A 114 -1.15 -27.40 6.13
N ARG A 115 -0.41 -26.30 6.35
CA ARG A 115 -0.94 -25.04 6.91
C ARG A 115 -1.64 -24.19 5.86
N LEU A 116 -1.18 -24.27 4.60
CA LEU A 116 -1.84 -23.65 3.45
C LEU A 116 -2.21 -24.73 2.42
N PRO A 117 -3.49 -24.87 2.02
CA PRO A 117 -3.88 -25.84 1.01
C PRO A 117 -3.24 -25.54 -0.35
N LEU A 118 -2.68 -26.55 -1.03
CA LEU A 118 -2.04 -26.40 -2.35
C LEU A 118 -2.93 -25.69 -3.39
N ARG A 119 -4.25 -25.92 -3.35
CA ARG A 119 -5.21 -25.28 -4.26
C ARG A 119 -5.20 -23.75 -4.18
N MET A 120 -4.85 -23.17 -3.03
CA MET A 120 -4.75 -21.71 -2.83
C MET A 120 -3.59 -21.10 -3.61
N VAL A 121 -2.62 -21.92 -4.03
CA VAL A 121 -1.45 -21.50 -4.80
C VAL A 121 -1.62 -21.90 -6.25
N ALA A 122 -1.90 -23.17 -6.52
CA ALA A 122 -1.90 -23.74 -7.86
C ALA A 122 -2.98 -23.16 -8.80
N GLN A 123 -4.05 -22.59 -8.25
CA GLN A 123 -5.15 -21.98 -9.01
C GLN A 123 -5.18 -20.46 -8.91
N ASN A 124 -4.18 -19.85 -8.26
CA ASN A 124 -4.16 -18.41 -8.05
C ASN A 124 -3.50 -17.71 -9.25
N ALA A 125 -4.26 -16.83 -9.92
CA ALA A 125 -3.78 -16.08 -11.07
C ALA A 125 -2.62 -15.13 -10.75
N ALA A 126 -2.47 -14.71 -9.48
CA ALA A 126 -1.40 -13.83 -9.04
C ALA A 126 -0.11 -14.58 -8.65
N PHE A 127 -0.11 -15.93 -8.65
CA PHE A 127 1.12 -16.71 -8.55
C PHE A 127 1.86 -16.65 -9.88
N LEU A 128 3.13 -16.26 -9.87
CA LEU A 128 3.96 -16.22 -11.08
C LEU A 128 4.97 -17.38 -11.10
N PRO A 129 4.73 -18.46 -11.88
CA PRO A 129 5.69 -19.56 -12.03
C PRO A 129 7.08 -19.09 -12.48
N GLN A 130 7.14 -17.97 -13.21
CA GLN A 130 8.37 -17.33 -13.66
C GLN A 130 9.27 -16.86 -12.51
N MET A 131 8.76 -16.71 -11.27
CA MET A 131 9.53 -16.38 -10.07
C MET A 131 10.02 -17.62 -9.31
N ALA A 132 9.64 -18.83 -9.72
CA ALA A 132 10.05 -20.06 -9.05
C ALA A 132 11.58 -20.25 -9.07
N GLY A 133 12.13 -20.58 -7.90
CA GLY A 133 13.56 -20.77 -7.66
C GLY A 133 14.40 -19.50 -7.76
N PHE A 134 13.78 -18.32 -7.86
CA PHE A 134 14.48 -17.05 -7.97
C PHE A 134 14.40 -16.26 -6.66
N THR A 135 15.56 -15.78 -6.18
CA THR A 135 15.68 -14.90 -5.02
C THR A 135 15.99 -13.47 -5.49
N PRO A 136 15.10 -12.50 -5.25
CA PRO A 136 15.36 -11.09 -5.53
C PRO A 136 16.62 -10.55 -4.84
N PRO A 137 17.25 -9.49 -5.37
CA PRO A 137 18.29 -8.76 -4.66
C PRO A 137 17.86 -8.38 -3.23
N GLY A 138 18.73 -8.63 -2.25
CA GLY A 138 18.43 -8.44 -0.83
C GLY A 138 17.47 -9.47 -0.21
N GLY A 139 16.95 -10.43 -0.98
CA GLY A 139 15.92 -11.37 -0.51
C GLY A 139 14.59 -10.71 -0.20
N ILE A 140 14.34 -9.53 -0.76
CA ILE A 140 13.14 -8.72 -0.50
C ILE A 140 12.19 -8.80 -1.71
N TYR A 141 11.00 -9.31 -1.49
CA TYR A 141 9.89 -9.28 -2.45
C TYR A 141 9.08 -8.01 -2.26
N THR A 142 8.69 -7.73 -1.02
CA THR A 142 7.79 -6.63 -0.66
C THR A 142 8.59 -5.47 -0.06
N HIS A 143 9.08 -4.59 -0.92
CA HIS A 143 9.89 -3.43 -0.53
C HIS A 143 9.01 -2.36 0.15
N ILE A 144 7.77 -2.21 -0.34
CA ILE A 144 6.73 -1.37 0.23
C ILE A 144 5.47 -2.23 0.45
N CYS A 145 4.87 -2.13 1.63
CA CYS A 145 3.60 -2.77 1.95
C CYS A 145 2.63 -1.71 2.48
N GLY A 146 1.40 -1.69 1.96
CA GLY A 146 0.27 -0.99 2.58
C GLY A 146 -0.51 -1.97 3.45
N ILE A 147 -0.75 -1.65 4.72
CA ILE A 147 -1.52 -2.50 5.63
C ILE A 147 -2.75 -1.70 6.08
N ASP A 148 -3.92 -2.11 5.62
CA ASP A 148 -5.16 -1.41 5.89
C ASP A 148 -5.69 -1.82 7.27
N LEU A 149 -5.87 -0.83 8.14
CA LEU A 149 -6.25 -1.05 9.54
C LEU A 149 -7.60 -0.41 9.84
N VAL A 150 -8.42 -1.14 10.59
CA VAL A 150 -9.66 -0.64 11.19
C VAL A 150 -9.55 -0.68 12.70
N ARG A 151 -10.22 0.25 13.38
CA ARG A 151 -10.27 0.31 14.85
C ARG A 151 -11.71 0.10 15.31
N THR A 152 -11.90 -0.81 16.26
CA THR A 152 -13.23 -1.16 16.81
C THR A 152 -13.37 -0.87 18.31
N GLY A 153 -12.30 -0.40 18.95
CA GLY A 153 -12.28 -0.05 20.37
C GLY A 153 -10.98 0.62 20.78
N ASP A 154 -10.87 0.97 22.07
CA ASP A 154 -9.73 1.69 22.64
C ASP A 154 -8.36 1.05 22.35
N ASP A 155 -8.25 -0.28 22.30
CA ASP A 155 -6.99 -0.98 22.02
C ASP A 155 -7.18 -2.06 20.93
N CYS A 156 -8.28 -1.98 20.16
CA CYS A 156 -8.67 -3.01 19.19
C CYS A 156 -8.45 -2.51 17.76
N PHE A 157 -7.30 -2.85 17.20
CA PHE A 157 -6.97 -2.65 15.79
C PHE A 157 -6.94 -3.98 15.06
N MET A 158 -7.55 -4.02 13.87
CA MET A 158 -7.59 -5.21 13.03
C MET A 158 -7.10 -4.88 11.62
N VAL A 159 -6.36 -5.80 11.02
CA VAL A 159 -6.00 -5.72 9.61
C VAL A 159 -7.20 -6.10 8.76
N LEU A 160 -7.52 -5.27 7.77
CA LEU A 160 -8.59 -5.51 6.81
C LEU A 160 -8.05 -6.09 5.50
N GLU A 161 -6.89 -5.59 5.06
CA GLU A 161 -6.29 -5.92 3.77
C GLU A 161 -4.78 -5.65 3.81
N ASP A 162 -4.04 -6.44 3.03
CA ASP A 162 -2.62 -6.24 2.77
C ASP A 162 -2.48 -5.77 1.32
N ASN A 163 -1.57 -4.85 1.03
CA ASN A 163 -1.33 -4.33 -0.31
C ASN A 163 0.17 -4.45 -0.61
N VAL A 164 0.57 -5.46 -1.39
CA VAL A 164 1.98 -5.79 -1.63
C VAL A 164 2.36 -5.81 -3.12
N ARG A 165 1.46 -5.42 -4.01
CA ARG A 165 1.75 -5.14 -5.43
C ARG A 165 2.41 -3.77 -5.58
N THR A 166 1.62 -2.74 -5.85
CA THR A 166 2.02 -1.37 -6.16
C THR A 166 1.31 -0.37 -5.23
N PRO A 167 1.44 -0.50 -3.90
CA PRO A 167 0.66 0.30 -2.95
C PRO A 167 0.87 1.80 -3.17
N SER A 168 -0.22 2.56 -3.04
CA SER A 168 -0.28 4.03 -3.17
C SER A 168 -0.82 4.66 -1.89
N GLY A 169 -0.82 5.99 -1.82
CA GLY A 169 -1.39 6.74 -0.70
C GLY A 169 -0.40 7.69 -0.01
N VAL A 170 0.89 7.57 -0.30
CA VAL A 170 1.94 8.27 0.43
C VAL A 170 2.00 9.75 0.09
N SER A 171 1.75 10.12 -1.17
CA SER A 171 1.69 11.54 -1.54
C SER A 171 0.59 12.25 -0.75
N TYR A 172 -0.58 11.64 -0.61
CA TYR A 172 -1.68 12.18 0.19
C TYR A 172 -1.30 12.32 1.66
N MET A 173 -0.61 11.34 2.25
CA MET A 173 -0.13 11.43 3.64
C MET A 173 0.78 12.66 3.83
N LEU A 174 1.72 12.88 2.91
CA LEU A 174 2.68 13.99 2.97
C LEU A 174 1.99 15.33 2.73
N GLU A 175 1.18 15.43 1.68
CA GLU A 175 0.45 16.65 1.31
C GLU A 175 -0.58 17.06 2.38
N ASN A 176 -1.28 16.10 2.99
CA ASN A 176 -2.18 16.38 4.12
C ASN A 176 -1.43 16.97 5.31
N ARG A 177 -0.22 16.48 5.60
CA ARG A 177 0.60 17.01 6.69
C ARG A 177 1.06 18.43 6.40
N GLU A 178 1.65 18.65 5.23
CA GLU A 178 2.16 19.97 4.83
C GLU A 178 1.04 21.00 4.76
N THR A 179 -0.12 20.62 4.22
CA THR A 179 -1.31 21.48 4.16
C THR A 179 -1.80 21.85 5.57
N MET A 180 -1.93 20.88 6.48
CA MET A 180 -2.30 21.16 7.87
C MET A 180 -1.29 22.09 8.58
N MET A 181 0.02 21.87 8.37
CA MET A 181 1.08 22.69 8.96
C MET A 181 1.09 24.12 8.43
N ALA A 182 0.86 24.30 7.12
CA ALA A 182 0.77 25.62 6.49
C ALA A 182 -0.49 26.38 6.95
N MET A 183 -1.61 25.69 7.10
CA MET A 183 -2.88 26.29 7.48
C MET A 183 -2.96 26.59 8.98
N PHE A 184 -2.46 25.71 9.83
CA PHE A 184 -2.62 25.78 11.28
C PHE A 184 -1.29 25.58 12.02
N PRO A 185 -0.26 26.40 11.77
CA PRO A 185 1.05 26.24 12.40
C PRO A 185 0.96 26.26 13.94
N GLU A 186 0.03 27.02 14.50
CA GLU A 186 -0.24 27.09 15.94
C GLU A 186 -0.80 25.78 16.53
N LEU A 187 -1.44 24.93 15.73
CA LEU A 187 -1.90 23.63 16.20
C LEU A 187 -0.72 22.70 16.47
N PHE A 188 0.33 22.76 15.64
CA PHE A 188 1.52 21.92 15.76
C PHE A 188 2.47 22.35 16.88
N THR A 189 2.28 23.55 17.45
CA THR A 189 2.96 23.94 18.69
C THR A 189 2.21 23.44 19.93
N ALA A 190 0.89 23.33 19.86
CA ALA A 190 0.05 22.79 20.93
C ALA A 190 0.12 21.25 20.99
N VAL A 191 0.04 20.59 19.84
CA VAL A 191 0.04 19.13 19.71
C VAL A 191 1.37 18.67 19.13
N ARG A 192 2.11 17.85 19.88
CA ARG A 192 3.40 17.31 19.42
C ARG A 192 3.18 16.15 18.45
N VAL A 193 3.26 16.45 17.16
CA VAL A 193 3.10 15.47 16.07
C VAL A 193 4.47 15.00 15.57
N ALA A 194 4.62 13.69 15.34
CA ALA A 194 5.84 13.15 14.73
C ALA A 194 5.93 13.52 13.24
N GLU A 195 7.13 13.87 12.77
CA GLU A 195 7.39 14.21 11.37
C GLU A 195 7.24 13.00 10.45
N VAL A 196 6.76 13.24 9.22
CA VAL A 196 6.60 12.22 8.17
C VAL A 196 7.29 12.60 6.87
N SER A 197 7.80 13.84 6.76
CA SER A 197 8.40 14.42 5.55
C SER A 197 9.67 13.69 5.09
N ASP A 198 10.32 12.93 5.97
CA ASP A 198 11.53 12.19 5.62
C ASP A 198 11.28 10.84 4.91
N TYR A 199 10.00 10.49 4.66
CA TYR A 199 9.62 9.24 4.00
C TYR A 199 10.32 9.03 2.64
N PRO A 200 10.31 9.97 1.67
CA PRO A 200 10.92 9.72 0.36
C PRO A 200 12.42 9.43 0.46
N ARG A 201 13.13 10.16 1.32
CA ARG A 201 14.55 9.89 1.59
C ARG A 201 14.78 8.51 2.20
N ARG A 202 13.92 8.08 3.12
CA ARG A 202 13.98 6.73 3.71
C ARG A 202 13.70 5.66 2.67
N LEU A 203 12.74 5.87 1.78
CA LEU A 203 12.42 4.98 0.67
C LEU A 203 13.61 4.84 -0.29
N ALA A 204 14.18 5.96 -0.75
CA ALA A 204 15.37 5.97 -1.61
C ALA A 204 16.53 5.19 -0.97
N ARG A 205 16.78 5.37 0.33
CA ARG A 205 17.80 4.62 1.07
C ARG A 205 17.49 3.13 1.14
N SER A 206 16.23 2.74 1.36
CA SER A 206 15.83 1.32 1.39
C SER A 206 15.99 0.66 0.02
N LEU A 207 15.60 1.35 -1.06
CA LEU A 207 15.78 0.90 -2.44
C LEU A 207 17.27 0.76 -2.79
N ALA A 208 18.09 1.75 -2.44
CA ALA A 208 19.55 1.70 -2.56
C ALA A 208 20.20 0.60 -1.71
N GLY A 209 19.51 0.05 -0.71
CA GLY A 209 19.99 -1.09 0.08
C GLY A 209 19.85 -2.43 -0.65
N CYS A 210 19.07 -2.48 -1.74
CA CYS A 210 18.75 -3.70 -2.48
C CYS A 210 19.41 -3.71 -3.87
N LEU A 211 20.68 -3.30 -3.97
CA LEU A 211 21.35 -3.21 -5.27
C LEU A 211 21.52 -4.57 -5.94
N PRO A 212 21.41 -4.62 -7.28
CA PRO A 212 21.70 -5.83 -8.04
C PRO A 212 23.21 -6.13 -8.01
N ALA A 213 23.57 -7.40 -8.21
CA ALA A 213 24.97 -7.83 -8.24
C ALA A 213 25.78 -7.16 -9.36
N ALA A 214 25.11 -6.78 -10.46
CA ALA A 214 25.73 -6.09 -11.59
C ALA A 214 25.87 -4.56 -11.40
N CYS A 215 25.58 -3.99 -10.23
CA CYS A 215 25.74 -2.55 -9.98
C CYS A 215 27.23 -2.16 -9.99
N GLU A 216 27.60 -1.23 -10.88
CA GLU A 216 28.99 -0.83 -11.10
C GLU A 216 29.48 0.22 -10.09
N ASP A 217 28.61 1.15 -9.67
CA ASP A 217 28.91 2.18 -8.67
C ASP A 217 27.92 2.11 -7.50
N PRO A 218 28.16 1.23 -6.50
CA PRO A 218 27.31 1.13 -5.32
C PRO A 218 27.26 2.41 -4.46
N ALA A 219 28.19 3.36 -4.64
CA ALA A 219 28.17 4.62 -3.91
C ALA A 219 27.17 5.62 -4.50
N ASN A 220 26.84 5.49 -5.80
CA ASN A 220 25.90 6.38 -6.49
C ASN A 220 24.95 5.57 -7.40
N PRO A 221 24.09 4.70 -6.83
CA PRO A 221 23.20 3.87 -7.62
C PRO A 221 22.14 4.70 -8.35
N VAL A 222 21.79 4.28 -9.55
CA VAL A 222 20.73 4.92 -10.34
C VAL A 222 19.39 4.30 -9.99
N ILE A 223 18.54 5.08 -9.33
CA ILE A 223 17.15 4.70 -9.01
C ILE A 223 16.22 5.39 -10.00
N ALA A 224 15.27 4.64 -10.55
CA ALA A 224 14.21 5.18 -11.42
C ALA A 224 12.83 4.71 -10.97
N VAL A 225 11.81 5.53 -11.20
CA VAL A 225 10.39 5.21 -10.99
C VAL A 225 9.76 4.94 -12.35
N LEU A 226 9.38 3.68 -12.62
CA LEU A 226 8.66 3.31 -13.84
C LEU A 226 7.18 3.64 -13.68
N THR A 227 6.67 4.53 -14.52
CA THR A 227 5.26 4.93 -14.54
C THR A 227 4.56 4.48 -15.83
N PRO A 228 3.26 4.14 -15.79
CA PRO A 228 2.44 3.89 -16.98
C PRO A 228 2.04 5.18 -17.73
N GLY A 229 2.46 6.35 -17.23
CA GLY A 229 2.23 7.66 -17.86
C GLY A 229 1.02 8.41 -17.31
N ILE A 230 0.76 9.58 -17.91
CA ILE A 230 -0.17 10.62 -17.42
C ILE A 230 -1.63 10.19 -17.29
N TYR A 231 -2.03 9.14 -18.01
CA TYR A 231 -3.42 8.65 -17.99
C TYR A 231 -3.72 7.74 -16.80
N ASN A 232 -2.71 7.45 -15.97
CA ASN A 232 -2.90 6.70 -14.73
C ASN A 232 -3.29 7.64 -13.58
N SER A 233 -4.28 7.24 -12.80
CA SER A 233 -4.82 8.02 -11.68
C SER A 233 -3.78 8.37 -10.60
N ALA A 234 -2.76 7.53 -10.42
CA ALA A 234 -1.70 7.74 -9.44
C ALA A 234 -0.46 8.43 -10.02
N TYR A 235 -0.50 8.92 -11.28
CA TYR A 235 0.65 9.54 -11.93
C TYR A 235 1.27 10.69 -11.12
N PHE A 236 0.44 11.52 -10.49
CA PHE A 236 0.90 12.59 -9.59
C PHE A 236 1.81 12.03 -8.48
N GLU A 237 1.40 10.94 -7.82
CA GLU A 237 2.22 10.31 -6.78
C GLU A 237 3.53 9.76 -7.33
N HIS A 238 3.53 9.21 -8.55
CA HIS A 238 4.73 8.67 -9.17
C HIS A 238 5.76 9.77 -9.41
N ALA A 239 5.32 10.88 -10.02
CA ALA A 239 6.16 12.04 -10.29
C ALA A 239 6.65 12.70 -8.99
N PHE A 240 5.75 12.88 -8.02
CA PHE A 240 6.08 13.44 -6.71
C PHE A 240 7.14 12.60 -5.98
N LEU A 241 6.97 11.28 -5.90
CA LEU A 241 7.95 10.41 -5.25
C LEU A 241 9.28 10.38 -6.00
N ALA A 242 9.26 10.38 -7.34
CA ALA A 242 10.49 10.45 -8.13
C ALA A 242 11.29 11.72 -7.81
N ASP A 243 10.64 12.88 -7.84
CA ASP A 243 11.25 14.18 -7.53
C ASP A 243 11.80 14.23 -6.10
N GLN A 244 10.98 13.86 -5.10
CA GLN A 244 11.38 13.91 -3.68
C GLN A 244 12.48 12.89 -3.32
N MET A 245 12.61 11.79 -4.07
CA MET A 245 13.71 10.84 -3.93
C MET A 245 14.97 11.28 -4.67
N GLY A 246 14.89 12.22 -5.60
CA GLY A 246 15.94 12.48 -6.59
C GLY A 246 16.14 11.31 -7.55
N ALA A 247 15.08 10.55 -7.82
CA ALA A 247 15.06 9.43 -8.75
C ALA A 247 14.57 9.89 -10.14
N GLU A 248 14.95 9.16 -11.18
CA GLU A 248 14.49 9.44 -12.55
C GLU A 248 13.05 8.96 -12.73
N LEU A 249 12.14 9.81 -13.22
CA LEU A 249 10.80 9.38 -13.64
C LEU A 249 10.87 8.92 -15.10
N VAL A 250 10.49 7.66 -15.36
CA VAL A 250 10.64 7.04 -16.68
C VAL A 250 9.40 6.27 -17.10
N GLU A 251 9.11 6.27 -18.40
CA GLU A 251 8.15 5.36 -19.02
C GLU A 251 8.87 4.19 -19.71
N GLY A 252 8.13 3.14 -20.07
CA GLY A 252 8.72 1.95 -20.71
C GLY A 252 9.53 2.27 -21.98
N HIS A 253 9.11 3.27 -22.74
CA HIS A 253 9.78 3.70 -23.98
C HIS A 253 11.09 4.48 -23.77
N ASP A 254 11.34 4.99 -22.56
CA ASP A 254 12.60 5.63 -22.18
C ASP A 254 13.70 4.62 -21.86
N LEU A 255 13.30 3.37 -21.61
CA LEU A 255 14.16 2.29 -21.15
C LEU A 255 14.41 1.27 -22.27
N LYS A 256 15.61 0.69 -22.27
CA LYS A 256 15.99 -0.39 -23.17
C LYS A 256 17.02 -1.31 -22.53
N VAL A 257 17.01 -2.59 -22.90
CA VAL A 257 18.11 -3.50 -22.57
C VAL A 257 19.31 -3.19 -23.46
N VAL A 258 20.43 -2.81 -22.84
CA VAL A 258 21.71 -2.47 -23.48
C VAL A 258 22.81 -3.19 -22.71
N ASP A 259 23.64 -3.99 -23.39
CA ASP A 259 24.77 -4.71 -22.79
C ASP A 259 24.41 -5.53 -21.54
N GLY A 260 23.23 -6.17 -21.56
CA GLY A 260 22.75 -7.00 -20.44
C GLY A 260 22.23 -6.20 -19.23
N ARG A 261 22.08 -4.89 -19.36
CA ARG A 261 21.55 -3.98 -18.33
C ARG A 261 20.29 -3.28 -18.86
N VAL A 262 19.36 -2.94 -17.98
CA VAL A 262 18.31 -1.96 -18.35
C VAL A 262 18.93 -0.58 -18.24
N ALA A 263 18.79 0.21 -19.30
CA ALA A 263 19.36 1.53 -19.39
C ALA A 263 18.34 2.55 -19.89
N MET A 264 18.37 3.74 -19.28
CA MET A 264 17.58 4.90 -19.65
C MET A 264 18.27 5.69 -20.77
N ARG A 265 17.50 6.17 -21.74
CA ARG A 265 18.00 7.03 -22.81
C ARG A 265 18.28 8.44 -22.29
N THR A 266 19.52 8.92 -22.41
CA THR A 266 19.90 10.30 -22.10
C THR A 266 20.45 11.00 -23.35
N THR A 267 20.66 12.32 -23.27
CA THR A 267 21.30 13.10 -24.34
C THR A 267 22.76 12.70 -24.59
N ARG A 268 23.43 12.07 -23.61
CA ARG A 268 24.82 11.62 -23.70
C ARG A 268 24.96 10.13 -24.05
N GLY A 269 23.85 9.42 -24.23
CA GLY A 269 23.83 7.97 -24.44
C GLY A 269 22.97 7.26 -23.39
N TYR A 270 23.08 5.93 -23.35
CA TYR A 270 22.33 5.12 -22.40
C TYR A 270 23.01 5.11 -21.04
N LYS A 271 22.24 5.28 -19.97
CA LYS A 271 22.70 5.21 -18.58
C LYS A 271 22.02 4.04 -17.89
N ALA A 272 22.79 3.10 -17.34
CA ALA A 272 22.23 1.94 -16.64
C ALA A 272 21.39 2.36 -15.43
N VAL A 273 20.28 1.67 -15.21
CA VAL A 273 19.40 1.80 -14.04
C VAL A 273 19.64 0.60 -13.14
N ASP A 274 19.91 0.83 -11.85
CA ASP A 274 20.20 -0.23 -10.87
C ASP A 274 18.95 -0.72 -10.14
N VAL A 275 18.07 0.21 -9.76
CA VAL A 275 16.84 -0.09 -9.05
C VAL A 275 15.67 0.59 -9.75
N LEU A 276 14.68 -0.21 -10.13
CA LEU A 276 13.44 0.25 -10.74
C LEU A 276 12.30 0.11 -9.73
N TYR A 277 11.86 1.24 -9.18
CA TYR A 277 10.62 1.31 -8.43
C TYR A 277 9.46 1.30 -9.42
N ARG A 278 8.83 0.15 -9.62
CA ARG A 278 7.76 -0.01 -10.61
C ARG A 278 6.41 0.43 -10.04
N ARG A 279 5.68 1.20 -10.84
CA ARG A 279 4.26 1.54 -10.64
C ARG A 279 3.39 0.98 -11.76
N VAL A 280 3.84 -0.13 -12.33
CA VAL A 280 3.22 -0.90 -13.42
C VAL A 280 3.02 -2.32 -12.91
N ASP A 281 1.85 -2.90 -13.17
CA ASP A 281 1.51 -4.26 -12.77
C ASP A 281 2.35 -5.31 -13.51
N ASP A 282 2.44 -6.51 -12.94
CA ASP A 282 3.32 -7.60 -13.40
C ASP A 282 3.10 -7.92 -14.88
N ASP A 283 1.83 -8.07 -15.26
CA ASP A 283 1.41 -8.45 -16.61
C ASP A 283 1.91 -7.49 -17.69
N TYR A 284 2.11 -6.22 -17.33
CA TYR A 284 2.50 -5.17 -18.25
C TYR A 284 4.00 -4.89 -18.25
N LEU A 285 4.78 -5.52 -17.36
CA LEU A 285 6.18 -5.19 -17.11
C LEU A 285 7.13 -5.61 -18.23
N ASP A 286 6.88 -6.75 -18.88
CA ASP A 286 7.73 -7.30 -19.94
C ASP A 286 6.89 -8.00 -21.01
N PRO A 287 6.78 -7.43 -22.23
CA PRO A 287 5.99 -8.06 -23.30
C PRO A 287 6.59 -9.36 -23.84
N LEU A 288 7.85 -9.69 -23.53
CA LEU A 288 8.45 -10.97 -23.93
C LEU A 288 8.14 -12.11 -22.95
N THR A 289 7.74 -11.78 -21.72
CA THR A 289 7.49 -12.76 -20.65
C THR A 289 6.01 -12.84 -20.25
N PHE A 290 5.31 -11.70 -20.28
CA PHE A 290 3.95 -11.55 -19.81
C PHE A 290 3.01 -11.18 -20.98
N ARG A 291 2.34 -10.03 -20.94
CA ARG A 291 1.43 -9.61 -22.02
C ARG A 291 2.19 -9.07 -23.22
N GLU A 292 2.15 -9.80 -24.33
CA GLU A 292 2.76 -9.43 -25.60
C GLU A 292 2.27 -8.09 -26.16
N ASP A 293 1.03 -7.69 -25.85
CA ASP A 293 0.43 -6.43 -26.28
C ASP A 293 0.76 -5.24 -25.37
N SER A 294 1.55 -5.45 -24.30
CA SER A 294 1.93 -4.38 -23.38
C SER A 294 2.88 -3.37 -24.04
N ALA A 295 2.53 -2.09 -23.91
CA ALA A 295 3.37 -0.96 -24.28
C ALA A 295 3.94 -0.18 -23.06
N LEU A 296 3.64 -0.63 -21.83
CA LEU A 296 4.00 0.07 -20.60
C LEU A 296 5.36 -0.38 -20.02
N GLY A 297 5.74 -1.62 -20.30
CA GLY A 297 6.93 -2.27 -19.79
C GLY A 297 8.16 -2.12 -20.67
N VAL A 298 9.16 -2.96 -20.41
CA VAL A 298 10.44 -2.98 -21.14
C VAL A 298 10.72 -4.40 -21.61
N ALA A 299 10.83 -4.59 -22.92
CA ALA A 299 11.09 -5.91 -23.50
C ALA A 299 12.41 -6.52 -22.96
N GLY A 300 12.32 -7.69 -22.34
CA GLY A 300 13.46 -8.45 -21.80
C GLY A 300 13.93 -8.01 -20.41
N ILE A 301 13.22 -7.08 -19.75
CA ILE A 301 13.58 -6.67 -18.38
C ILE A 301 13.54 -7.83 -17.39
N PHE A 302 12.64 -8.80 -17.58
CA PHE A 302 12.50 -9.91 -16.66
C PHE A 302 13.71 -10.85 -16.71
N ASP A 303 14.28 -11.06 -17.91
CA ASP A 303 15.52 -11.81 -18.07
C ASP A 303 16.71 -11.09 -17.41
N VAL A 304 16.79 -9.75 -17.57
CA VAL A 304 17.82 -8.94 -16.90
C VAL A 304 17.68 -9.02 -15.38
N TYR A 305 16.45 -8.98 -14.87
CA TYR A 305 16.15 -9.12 -13.45
C TYR A 305 16.61 -10.49 -12.92
N ARG A 306 16.26 -11.57 -13.63
CA ARG A 306 16.68 -12.94 -13.28
C ARG A 306 18.18 -13.15 -13.36
N ALA A 307 18.87 -12.45 -14.27
CA ALA A 307 20.31 -12.46 -14.39
C ALA A 307 21.03 -11.61 -13.31
N GLY A 308 20.30 -10.92 -12.43
CA GLY A 308 20.88 -10.04 -11.41
C GLY A 308 21.41 -8.72 -11.97
N GLY A 309 20.87 -8.29 -13.13
CA GLY A 309 21.22 -7.06 -13.82
C GLY A 309 20.41 -5.83 -13.40
N ILE A 310 19.34 -6.00 -12.62
CA ILE A 310 18.51 -4.91 -12.08
C ILE A 310 17.79 -5.39 -10.81
N THR A 311 17.38 -4.46 -9.95
CA THR A 311 16.40 -4.72 -8.89
C THR A 311 15.06 -4.11 -9.27
N ILE A 312 13.98 -4.88 -9.14
CA ILE A 312 12.61 -4.41 -9.36
C ILE A 312 11.88 -4.37 -8.01
N ALA A 313 11.36 -3.20 -7.65
CA ALA A 313 10.67 -2.96 -6.39
C ALA A 313 9.23 -2.50 -6.65
N ASN A 314 8.19 -3.12 -6.08
CA ASN A 314 8.19 -4.46 -5.48
C ASN A 314 8.53 -5.54 -6.51
N ALA A 315 8.98 -6.71 -6.06
CA ALA A 315 9.27 -7.82 -6.96
C ALA A 315 7.99 -8.24 -7.72
N PRO A 316 8.11 -8.77 -8.95
CA PRO A 316 6.99 -9.45 -9.61
C PRO A 316 6.50 -10.64 -8.77
N GLY A 317 5.20 -10.94 -8.82
CA GLY A 317 4.59 -12.10 -8.17
C GLY A 317 4.25 -11.91 -6.71
N THR A 318 4.28 -10.67 -6.19
CA THR A 318 3.85 -10.40 -4.81
C THR A 318 2.33 -10.49 -4.64
N GLY A 319 1.56 -10.39 -5.72
CA GLY A 319 0.09 -10.32 -5.68
C GLY A 319 -0.62 -11.56 -5.14
N ILE A 320 0.07 -12.70 -5.01
CA ILE A 320 -0.50 -13.85 -4.30
C ILE A 320 -0.58 -13.62 -2.78
N ALA A 321 0.30 -12.80 -2.21
CA ALA A 321 0.32 -12.55 -0.77
C ALA A 321 -0.71 -11.52 -0.30
N ASP A 322 -1.27 -10.70 -1.20
CA ASP A 322 -2.44 -9.85 -0.93
C ASP A 322 -3.77 -10.41 -1.47
N ASP A 323 -3.79 -11.65 -1.95
CA ASP A 323 -5.06 -12.27 -2.37
C ASP A 323 -6.01 -12.46 -1.18
N LYS A 324 -7.29 -12.13 -1.37
CA LYS A 324 -8.29 -12.18 -0.28
C LYS A 324 -8.50 -13.58 0.30
N ALA A 325 -8.29 -14.64 -0.49
CA ALA A 325 -8.35 -15.99 0.04
C ALA A 325 -7.13 -16.29 0.93
N ILE A 326 -5.93 -15.84 0.51
CA ILE A 326 -4.70 -15.95 1.30
C ILE A 326 -4.76 -15.13 2.59
N TYR A 327 -5.38 -13.95 2.56
CA TYR A 327 -5.60 -13.13 3.75
C TYR A 327 -6.25 -13.91 4.90
N SER A 328 -7.20 -14.81 4.61
CA SER A 328 -7.84 -15.64 5.64
C SER A 328 -6.92 -16.66 6.34
N PHE A 329 -5.72 -16.89 5.80
CA PHE A 329 -4.67 -17.74 6.38
C PHE A 329 -3.52 -16.92 6.98
N MET A 330 -3.63 -15.58 6.99
CA MET A 330 -2.53 -14.74 7.45
C MET A 330 -2.15 -14.96 8.92
N PRO A 331 -3.08 -15.25 9.85
CA PRO A 331 -2.71 -15.62 11.21
C PRO A 331 -1.77 -16.84 11.27
N GLU A 332 -2.09 -17.89 10.51
CA GLU A 332 -1.28 -19.10 10.41
C GLU A 332 0.05 -18.85 9.69
N ILE A 333 0.06 -18.00 8.67
CA ILE A 333 1.27 -17.56 7.95
C ILE A 333 2.22 -16.83 8.91
N VAL A 334 1.70 -15.86 9.66
CA VAL A 334 2.49 -15.11 10.65
C VAL A 334 3.06 -16.06 11.70
N GLU A 335 2.25 -16.95 12.27
CA GLU A 335 2.71 -17.92 13.26
C GLU A 335 3.77 -18.87 12.69
N PHE A 336 3.60 -19.35 11.46
CA PHE A 336 4.53 -20.27 10.83
C PHE A 336 5.92 -19.65 10.58
N TYR A 337 5.98 -18.41 10.11
CA TYR A 337 7.26 -17.77 9.75
C TYR A 337 7.92 -16.98 10.87
N THR A 338 7.14 -16.48 11.83
CA THR A 338 7.69 -15.72 12.96
C THR A 338 7.86 -16.55 14.22
N GLY A 339 7.16 -17.69 14.32
CA GLY A 339 7.09 -18.49 15.55
C GLY A 339 6.28 -17.83 16.66
N GLU A 340 5.62 -16.70 16.38
CA GLU A 340 4.86 -15.90 17.33
C GLU A 340 3.40 -15.77 16.87
N LYS A 341 2.48 -15.62 17.83
CA LYS A 341 1.10 -15.27 17.48
C LYS A 341 1.05 -13.86 16.85
N PRO A 342 0.11 -13.62 15.92
CA PRO A 342 -0.11 -12.28 15.37
C PRO A 342 -0.35 -11.25 16.48
N LEU A 343 0.35 -10.11 16.40
CA LEU A 343 0.14 -8.97 17.28
C LEU A 343 -1.04 -8.09 16.84
N LEU A 344 -1.44 -8.20 15.57
CA LEU A 344 -2.62 -7.55 15.01
C LEU A 344 -3.56 -8.62 14.51
N ASP A 345 -4.81 -8.54 14.95
CA ASP A 345 -5.85 -9.48 14.55
C ASP A 345 -6.28 -9.22 13.12
N ASN A 346 -6.70 -10.28 12.42
CA ASN A 346 -7.48 -10.13 11.19
C ASN A 346 -8.95 -9.90 11.55
N VAL A 347 -9.67 -9.22 10.66
CA VAL A 347 -11.13 -9.24 10.70
C VAL A 347 -11.63 -10.69 10.52
N PRO A 348 -12.56 -11.18 11.36
CA PRO A 348 -13.16 -12.50 11.20
C PRO A 348 -13.71 -12.69 9.78
N THR A 349 -13.26 -13.75 9.10
CA THR A 349 -13.53 -13.96 7.67
C THR A 349 -14.02 -15.38 7.44
N TRP A 350 -15.20 -15.50 6.83
CA TRP A 350 -15.79 -16.78 6.43
C TRP A 350 -15.55 -17.04 4.95
N ARG A 351 -15.04 -18.24 4.63
CA ARG A 351 -14.77 -18.64 3.25
C ARG A 351 -15.98 -19.33 2.65
N CYS A 352 -16.69 -18.67 1.74
CA CYS A 352 -17.88 -19.23 1.07
C CYS A 352 -17.60 -20.46 0.18
N SER A 353 -16.33 -20.84 -0.02
CA SER A 353 -15.97 -22.12 -0.64
C SER A 353 -16.12 -23.33 0.30
N GLU A 354 -16.27 -23.09 1.60
CA GLU A 354 -16.57 -24.10 2.61
C GLU A 354 -18.07 -24.11 2.90
N ALA A 355 -18.70 -25.29 2.89
CA ALA A 355 -20.16 -25.42 2.98
C ALA A 355 -20.75 -24.81 4.27
N ASP A 356 -20.11 -25.04 5.42
CA ASP A 356 -20.59 -24.53 6.71
C ASP A 356 -20.45 -23.00 6.81
N SER A 357 -19.32 -22.46 6.31
CA SER A 357 -19.09 -21.02 6.22
C SER A 357 -20.09 -20.35 5.27
N LEU A 358 -20.38 -20.97 4.12
CA LEU A 358 -21.39 -20.48 3.18
C LEU A 358 -22.79 -20.47 3.81
N ALA A 359 -23.18 -21.54 4.50
CA ALA A 359 -24.46 -21.61 5.19
C ALA A 359 -24.60 -20.48 6.23
N TYR A 360 -23.57 -20.27 7.05
CA TYR A 360 -23.55 -19.15 8.00
C TYR A 360 -23.69 -17.79 7.31
N VAL A 361 -22.95 -17.55 6.22
CA VAL A 361 -23.00 -16.28 5.48
C VAL A 361 -24.39 -16.04 4.90
N LEU A 362 -25.04 -17.07 4.34
CA LEU A 362 -26.39 -16.96 3.78
C LEU A 362 -27.43 -16.68 4.88
N ASP A 363 -27.29 -17.33 6.04
CA ASP A 363 -28.22 -17.17 7.17
C ASP A 363 -28.07 -15.80 7.88
N ASN A 364 -26.90 -15.17 7.78
CA ASN A 364 -26.57 -13.92 8.48
C ASN A 364 -26.20 -12.78 7.52
N LEU A 365 -26.66 -12.84 6.27
CA LEU A 365 -26.24 -11.91 5.22
C LEU A 365 -26.50 -10.44 5.58
N ALA A 366 -27.54 -10.19 6.37
CA ALA A 366 -27.92 -8.85 6.84
C ALA A 366 -26.88 -8.19 7.77
N ASP A 367 -26.02 -8.99 8.41
CA ASP A 367 -25.04 -8.51 9.39
C ASP A 367 -23.59 -8.59 8.87
N LEU A 368 -23.41 -8.93 7.59
CA LEU A 368 -22.10 -9.23 7.00
C LEU A 368 -21.75 -8.30 5.83
N VAL A 369 -20.46 -8.15 5.59
CA VAL A 369 -19.93 -7.56 4.35
C VAL A 369 -19.37 -8.69 3.49
N VAL A 370 -19.93 -8.91 2.30
CA VAL A 370 -19.48 -9.93 1.36
C VAL A 370 -18.67 -9.26 0.26
N LYS A 371 -17.48 -9.80 -0.05
CA LYS A 371 -16.58 -9.28 -1.09
C LYS A 371 -16.16 -10.40 -2.04
N GLU A 372 -16.06 -10.10 -3.33
CA GLU A 372 -15.44 -11.00 -4.31
C GLU A 372 -13.92 -11.11 -4.10
N VAL A 373 -13.38 -12.32 -4.27
CA VAL A 373 -11.96 -12.63 -4.04
C VAL A 373 -11.04 -11.83 -4.97
N HIS A 374 -11.38 -11.76 -6.28
CA HIS A 374 -10.53 -11.16 -7.32
C HIS A 374 -10.83 -9.68 -7.64
N GLY A 375 -11.71 -9.00 -6.87
CA GLY A 375 -12.00 -7.58 -7.08
C GLY A 375 -10.94 -6.64 -6.47
N SER A 376 -10.85 -5.40 -6.93
CA SER A 376 -10.13 -4.31 -6.25
C SER A 376 -11.11 -3.18 -5.93
N GLY A 377 -10.77 -2.25 -5.03
CA GLY A 377 -11.44 -0.94 -4.94
C GLY A 377 -12.95 -0.94 -4.62
N GLY A 378 -13.43 -1.80 -3.72
CA GLY A 378 -14.84 -1.77 -3.27
C GLY A 378 -15.88 -2.32 -4.26
N TYR A 379 -15.47 -2.80 -5.45
CA TYR A 379 -16.35 -3.49 -6.39
C TYR A 379 -16.62 -4.95 -5.94
N GLY A 380 -17.77 -5.49 -6.33
CA GLY A 380 -18.19 -6.83 -5.93
C GLY A 380 -18.46 -6.95 -4.43
N MET A 381 -18.87 -5.85 -3.79
CA MET A 381 -19.14 -5.77 -2.36
C MET A 381 -20.63 -5.63 -2.06
N LEU A 382 -21.14 -6.47 -1.17
CA LEU A 382 -22.47 -6.36 -0.56
C LEU A 382 -22.28 -5.97 0.91
N ILE A 383 -22.98 -4.93 1.37
CA ILE A 383 -23.02 -4.54 2.79
C ILE A 383 -24.41 -4.92 3.31
N GLY A 384 -24.45 -5.75 4.36
CA GLY A 384 -25.65 -6.46 4.84
C GLY A 384 -26.88 -5.63 5.23
N PRO A 385 -26.78 -4.41 5.78
CA PRO A 385 -27.96 -3.58 6.01
C PRO A 385 -28.15 -2.58 4.85
N ALA A 386 -29.23 -2.77 4.07
CA ALA A 386 -29.80 -1.76 3.16
C ALA A 386 -31.26 -1.48 3.53
#